data_AF-A0AAW5EBK1-F1
#
_entry.id   AF-A0AAW5EBK1-F1
#
_cell.length_a   1.000
_cell.length_b   1.000
_cell.length_c   1.000
_cell.angle_alpha   90.00
_cell.angle_beta   90.00
_cell.angle_gamma   90.00
#
_symmetry.space_group_name_H-M   'P 1'
#
loop_
_entity.id
_entity.type
_entity.pdbx_description
1 polymer ?
#
loop_
_entity_poly.entity_id
_entity_poly.type
_entity_poly.pdbx_seq_one_letter_code
_entity_poly.pdbx_strand_id
1 'polypeptide(L)'
;DGRGIKIEGSIGAGSGILSSQKENYGRLSLVKNDGRDINIGGTNLSAIGMGATDIISQTSVSLRESKGQIDANAADAMGFNAYGGGGKQIIIGAGATHSTITGYMSNAGSGFSAGSGFSVGSGKNMSTVLENSIILVSTMTAANAGSVYNVSAGSGFSSGSGNSQYATLKTSTGNAAGAASETAGVTTLKGAMAVMDIAETAITNLDQIRADIGSVQNQ
;
A
#
# COMPACT_ATOMS: atom_id res chain seq x y z
N ASP A 1 -11.08 17.10 4.91
CA ASP A 1 -11.80 17.19 3.62
C ASP A 1 -10.98 16.64 2.44
N GLY A 2 -9.95 15.82 2.67
CA GLY A 2 -9.23 15.16 1.58
C GLY A 2 -8.34 16.08 0.73
N ARG A 3 -8.05 17.31 1.18
CA ARG A 3 -7.05 18.16 0.50
C ARG A 3 -5.65 17.59 0.64
N GLY A 4 -4.87 17.70 -0.43
CA GLY A 4 -3.45 17.34 -0.41
C GLY A 4 -2.64 18.25 0.51
N ILE A 5 -1.57 17.69 1.05
CA ILE A 5 -0.61 18.39 1.90
C ILE A 5 0.64 18.63 1.05
N LYS A 6 0.99 19.90 0.89
CA LYS A 6 2.24 20.35 0.28
C LYS A 6 2.98 21.26 1.25
N ILE A 7 4.19 20.88 1.59
CA ILE A 7 5.06 21.62 2.51
C ILE A 7 6.17 22.27 1.70
N GLU A 8 6.12 23.59 1.61
CA GLU A 8 7.17 24.39 0.98
C GLU A 8 8.25 24.78 2.00
N GLY A 9 9.47 25.04 1.52
CA GLY A 9 10.61 25.34 2.37
C GLY A 9 11.18 24.14 3.13
N SER A 10 11.91 24.40 4.21
CA SER A 10 12.52 23.37 5.06
C SER A 10 11.77 23.23 6.37
N ILE A 11 11.17 22.05 6.60
CA ILE A 11 10.57 21.67 7.88
C ILE A 11 11.60 21.09 8.87
N GLY A 12 12.83 20.84 8.40
CA GLY A 12 13.90 20.22 9.18
C GLY A 12 13.84 18.69 9.19
N ALA A 13 15.01 18.05 9.06
CA ALA A 13 15.15 16.60 8.99
C ALA A 13 14.76 15.86 10.28
N GLY A 14 14.73 16.57 11.42
CA GLY A 14 14.27 16.02 12.70
C GLY A 14 12.75 15.90 12.85
N SER A 15 11.96 16.41 11.90
CA SER A 15 10.48 16.32 11.92
C SER A 15 9.95 14.91 11.63
N GLY A 16 10.79 14.02 11.11
CA GLY A 16 10.36 12.71 10.62
C GLY A 16 9.70 12.73 9.23
N ILE A 17 9.50 13.92 8.63
CA ILE A 17 9.01 14.07 7.26
C ILE A 17 10.19 14.19 6.30
N LEU A 18 10.31 13.21 5.42
CA LEU A 18 11.33 13.13 4.38
C LEU A 18 11.02 14.07 3.22
N SER A 19 12.06 14.43 2.46
CA SER A 19 11.89 15.27 1.28
C SER A 19 10.91 14.68 0.25
N SER A 20 10.82 13.35 0.15
CA SER A 20 9.86 12.65 -0.73
C SER A 20 8.42 12.66 -0.22
N GLN A 21 8.17 13.10 1.01
CA GLN A 21 6.86 13.13 1.65
C GLN A 21 6.28 14.55 1.78
N LYS A 22 7.04 15.58 1.35
CA LYS A 22 6.60 16.98 1.41
C LYS A 22 5.38 17.25 0.55
N GLU A 23 5.10 16.40 -0.43
CA GLU A 23 3.92 16.47 -1.28
C GLU A 23 3.19 15.14 -1.20
N ASN A 24 1.98 15.16 -0.63
CA ASN A 24 1.18 13.96 -0.38
C ASN A 24 -0.31 14.28 -0.55
N TYR A 25 -0.97 13.58 -1.48
CA TYR A 25 -2.40 13.73 -1.78
C TYR A 25 -3.27 12.61 -1.20
N GLY A 26 -2.70 11.76 -0.33
CA GLY A 26 -3.37 10.61 0.23
C GLY A 26 -3.46 9.43 -0.75
N ARG A 27 -4.34 8.47 -0.43
CA ARG A 27 -4.62 7.29 -1.25
C ARG A 27 -6.10 7.27 -1.64
N LEU A 28 -6.38 6.71 -2.80
CA LEU A 28 -7.73 6.38 -3.23
C LEU A 28 -8.05 4.92 -2.88
N SER A 29 -9.24 4.67 -2.35
CA SER A 29 -9.78 3.34 -2.13
C SER A 29 -11.12 3.24 -2.86
N LEU A 30 -11.29 2.18 -3.63
CA LEU A 30 -12.49 1.92 -4.42
C LEU A 30 -13.05 0.56 -3.98
N VAL A 31 -14.36 0.53 -3.76
CA VAL A 31 -15.08 -0.68 -3.33
C VAL A 31 -16.12 -1.02 -4.38
N LYS A 32 -16.20 -2.30 -4.74
CA LYS A 32 -17.19 -2.83 -5.66
C LYS A 32 -17.91 -4.01 -5.03
N ASN A 33 -19.19 -4.14 -5.31
CA ASN A 33 -20.10 -5.10 -4.68
C ASN A 33 -20.43 -6.34 -5.56
N ASP A 34 -19.70 -6.59 -6.64
CA ASP A 34 -19.98 -7.72 -7.55
C ASP A 34 -18.84 -8.76 -7.62
N GLY A 35 -17.77 -8.57 -6.83
CA GLY A 35 -16.60 -9.46 -6.76
C GLY A 35 -15.72 -9.50 -8.01
N ARG A 36 -16.07 -8.78 -9.08
CA ARG A 36 -15.24 -8.63 -10.28
C ARG A 36 -14.26 -7.47 -10.09
N ASP A 37 -13.19 -7.49 -10.86
CA ASP A 37 -12.19 -6.42 -10.88
C ASP A 37 -12.80 -5.04 -11.21
N ILE A 38 -12.18 -3.99 -10.69
CA ILE A 38 -12.43 -2.61 -11.10
C ILE A 38 -11.40 -2.26 -12.17
N ASN A 39 -11.75 -2.47 -13.43
CA ASN A 39 -10.88 -2.11 -14.53
C ASN A 39 -10.88 -0.59 -14.76
N ILE A 40 -9.90 0.10 -14.16
CA ILE A 40 -9.75 1.56 -14.26
C ILE A 40 -8.91 1.89 -15.49
N GLY A 41 -9.49 2.66 -16.40
CA GLY A 41 -8.80 3.25 -17.55
C GLY A 41 -8.98 4.76 -17.57
N GLY A 42 -7.91 5.51 -17.90
CA GLY A 42 -7.96 6.96 -17.96
C GLY A 42 -6.62 7.58 -18.32
N THR A 43 -6.59 8.91 -18.37
CA THR A 43 -5.36 9.70 -18.53
C THR A 43 -4.84 10.12 -17.16
N ASN A 44 -3.52 10.24 -17.01
CA ASN A 44 -2.86 10.74 -15.78
C ASN A 44 -3.25 10.03 -14.47
N LEU A 45 -3.47 8.70 -14.50
CA LEU A 45 -3.82 7.90 -13.31
C LEU A 45 -2.75 7.92 -12.21
N SER A 46 -1.50 8.29 -12.54
CA SER A 46 -0.45 8.50 -11.53
C SER A 46 -0.77 9.62 -10.54
N ALA A 47 -1.65 10.57 -10.88
CA ALA A 47 -2.08 11.62 -9.97
C ALA A 47 -2.90 11.11 -8.78
N ILE A 48 -3.50 9.92 -8.91
CA ILE A 48 -4.27 9.24 -7.85
C ILE A 48 -3.54 8.01 -7.31
N GLY A 49 -2.27 7.81 -7.69
CA GLY A 49 -1.48 6.64 -7.30
C GLY A 49 -1.97 5.31 -7.89
N MET A 50 -2.61 5.36 -9.07
CA MET A 50 -3.07 4.18 -9.81
C MET A 50 -2.51 4.13 -11.24
N GLY A 51 -1.37 4.80 -11.48
CA GLY A 51 -0.66 4.74 -12.75
C GLY A 51 0.08 3.41 -12.96
N ALA A 52 0.60 3.20 -14.17
CA ALA A 52 1.28 1.95 -14.54
C ALA A 52 2.57 1.65 -13.75
N THR A 53 3.10 2.63 -13.03
CA THR A 53 4.30 2.50 -12.19
C THR A 53 3.99 2.46 -10.70
N ASP A 54 2.73 2.71 -10.32
CA ASP A 54 2.29 2.69 -8.93
C ASP A 54 1.96 1.27 -8.50
N ILE A 55 2.10 0.97 -7.22
CA ILE A 55 1.73 -0.34 -6.65
C ILE A 55 0.37 -0.24 -6.01
N ILE A 56 -0.54 -1.11 -6.45
CA ILE A 56 -1.95 -1.10 -6.08
C ILE A 56 -2.29 -2.43 -5.43
N SER A 57 -2.93 -2.37 -4.27
CA SER A 57 -3.46 -3.54 -3.58
C SER A 57 -4.93 -3.71 -3.92
N GLN A 58 -5.30 -4.91 -4.33
CA GLN A 58 -6.66 -5.28 -4.70
C GLN A 58 -6.97 -6.67 -4.18
N THR A 59 -8.22 -6.88 -3.75
CA THR A 59 -8.70 -8.18 -3.28
C THR A 59 -10.22 -8.24 -3.39
N SER A 60 -10.77 -9.45 -3.41
CA SER A 60 -12.19 -9.69 -3.18
C SER A 60 -12.33 -10.50 -1.88
N VAL A 61 -13.26 -10.08 -1.02
CA VAL A 61 -13.46 -10.69 0.31
C VAL A 61 -14.89 -11.19 0.42
N SER A 62 -15.06 -12.46 0.79
CA SER A 62 -16.36 -13.04 1.08
C SER A 62 -16.85 -12.70 2.49
N LEU A 63 -18.16 -12.78 2.71
CA LEU A 63 -18.78 -12.62 4.04
C LEU A 63 -18.24 -13.61 5.09
N ARG A 64 -17.74 -14.77 4.66
CA ARG A 64 -17.13 -15.74 5.57
C ARG A 64 -15.72 -15.31 5.98
N GLU A 65 -14.93 -14.82 5.03
CA GLU A 65 -13.56 -14.35 5.29
C GLU A 65 -13.56 -13.14 6.21
N SER A 66 -14.57 -12.27 6.12
CA SER A 66 -14.70 -11.09 6.99
C SER A 66 -14.90 -11.42 8.48
N LYS A 67 -15.19 -12.68 8.83
CA LYS A 67 -15.27 -13.14 10.22
C LYS A 67 -13.91 -13.54 10.81
N GLY A 68 -12.95 -13.90 9.96
CA GLY A 68 -11.61 -14.35 10.35
C GLY A 68 -10.66 -13.18 10.61
N GLN A 69 -9.43 -13.52 11.01
CA GLN A 69 -8.34 -12.55 11.03
C GLN A 69 -8.13 -12.01 9.61
N ILE A 70 -7.98 -10.70 9.47
CA ILE A 70 -7.80 -10.05 8.17
C ILE A 70 -6.32 -10.15 7.81
N ASP A 71 -5.99 -10.77 6.68
CA ASP A 71 -4.60 -10.87 6.23
C ASP A 71 -4.04 -9.48 5.83
N ALA A 72 -2.72 -9.33 5.87
CA ALA A 72 -2.10 -8.03 5.67
C ALA A 72 -2.31 -7.43 4.26
N ASN A 73 -2.47 -8.26 3.22
CA ASN A 73 -2.73 -7.78 1.86
C ASN A 73 -4.18 -7.34 1.72
N ALA A 74 -5.13 -8.08 2.31
CA ALA A 74 -6.51 -7.66 2.39
C ALA A 74 -6.68 -6.40 3.25
N ALA A 75 -5.93 -6.26 4.34
CA ALA A 75 -5.92 -5.04 5.16
C ALA A 75 -5.49 -3.81 4.35
N ASP A 76 -4.40 -3.92 3.58
CA ASP A 76 -3.94 -2.82 2.73
C ASP A 76 -4.97 -2.48 1.64
N ALA A 77 -5.58 -3.48 1.01
CA ALA A 77 -6.64 -3.30 0.02
C ALA A 77 -7.93 -2.67 0.61
N MET A 78 -8.28 -2.99 1.87
CA MET A 78 -9.40 -2.39 2.61
C MET A 78 -9.08 -1.00 3.18
N GLY A 79 -7.89 -0.46 2.92
CA GLY A 79 -7.52 0.90 3.31
C GLY A 79 -7.22 1.06 4.81
N PHE A 80 -6.72 0.00 5.46
CA PHE A 80 -6.20 0.10 6.83
C PHE A 80 -4.92 0.93 6.89
N ASN A 81 -4.07 0.79 5.88
CA ASN A 81 -2.73 1.37 5.87
C ASN A 81 -2.73 2.71 5.14
N ALA A 82 -2.31 3.77 5.83
CA ALA A 82 -2.23 5.12 5.26
C ALA A 82 -1.10 5.27 4.22
N TYR A 83 -0.11 4.38 4.24
CA TYR A 83 1.02 4.32 3.33
C TYR A 83 1.30 2.87 2.94
N GLY A 84 2.01 2.67 1.83
CA GLY A 84 2.43 1.34 1.40
C GLY A 84 3.42 0.73 2.40
N GLY A 85 3.13 -0.50 2.82
CA GLY A 85 3.93 -1.24 3.80
C GLY A 85 3.30 -1.18 5.20
N GLY A 86 2.81 -2.32 5.68
CA GLY A 86 2.03 -2.39 6.91
C GLY A 86 2.79 -2.15 8.23
N GLY A 87 4.09 -1.85 8.16
CA GLY A 87 4.89 -1.37 9.28
C GLY A 87 5.79 -0.21 8.85
N LYS A 88 6.79 -0.52 8.02
CA LYS A 88 7.71 0.47 7.42
C LYS A 88 7.10 1.05 6.16
N GLN A 89 7.26 2.35 5.97
CA GLN A 89 6.83 2.98 4.72
C GLN A 89 7.76 2.58 3.58
N ILE A 90 7.16 2.07 2.51
CA ILE A 90 7.85 1.72 1.28
C ILE A 90 7.89 2.96 0.38
N ILE A 91 9.08 3.32 -0.07
CA ILE A 91 9.31 4.41 -1.01
C ILE A 91 9.86 3.79 -2.30
N ILE A 92 9.05 3.86 -3.36
CA ILE A 92 9.37 3.28 -4.67
C ILE A 92 9.90 4.37 -5.59
N GLY A 93 10.85 4.05 -6.46
CA GLY A 93 11.37 4.98 -7.46
C GLY A 93 12.43 5.94 -6.93
N ALA A 94 12.98 5.64 -5.76
CA ALA A 94 14.22 6.26 -5.30
C ALA A 94 15.34 5.76 -6.25
N GLY A 95 15.69 6.52 -7.29
CA GLY A 95 16.60 6.10 -8.37
C GLY A 95 17.90 5.45 -7.85
N ALA A 96 18.59 4.62 -8.63
CA ALA A 96 19.61 3.65 -8.19
C ALA A 96 20.52 4.01 -6.98
N THR A 97 20.97 5.27 -6.86
CA THR A 97 21.75 5.83 -5.73
C THR A 97 21.04 5.79 -4.37
N HIS A 98 19.72 5.64 -4.35
CA HIS A 98 18.86 5.67 -3.17
C HIS A 98 18.38 4.28 -2.74
N SER A 99 19.00 3.20 -3.23
CA SER A 99 18.66 1.82 -2.86
C SER A 99 19.10 1.43 -1.45
N THR A 100 19.84 2.31 -0.75
CA THR A 100 20.22 2.13 0.65
C THR A 100 19.95 3.41 1.45
N ILE A 101 19.73 3.27 2.76
CA ILE A 101 19.49 4.41 3.66
C ILE A 101 20.70 5.35 3.68
N THR A 102 21.92 4.81 3.75
CA THR A 102 23.16 5.62 3.69
C THR A 102 23.30 6.37 2.38
N GLY A 103 22.98 5.73 1.25
CA GLY A 103 22.97 6.36 -0.08
C GLY A 103 21.94 7.49 -0.16
N TYR A 104 20.72 7.23 0.33
CA TYR A 104 19.66 8.24 0.43
C TYR A 104 20.07 9.44 1.29
N MET A 105 20.64 9.19 2.47
CA MET A 105 21.06 10.26 3.38
C MET A 105 22.17 11.12 2.78
N SER A 106 23.10 10.50 2.06
CA SER A 106 24.25 11.22 1.47
C SER A 106 23.84 12.13 0.30
N ASN A 107 22.65 11.93 -0.28
CA ASN A 107 22.20 12.69 -1.43
C ASN A 107 21.88 14.16 -1.10
N ALA A 108 22.17 15.06 -2.03
CA ALA A 108 21.82 16.47 -1.91
C ALA A 108 20.29 16.64 -1.87
N GLY A 109 19.79 17.49 -0.96
CA GLY A 109 18.35 17.72 -0.80
C GLY A 109 17.61 16.67 0.05
N SER A 110 18.29 15.62 0.53
CA SER A 110 17.71 14.65 1.47
C SER A 110 17.41 15.24 2.85
N GLY A 111 18.11 16.32 3.23
CA GLY A 111 18.10 16.87 4.58
C GLY A 111 19.11 16.20 5.52
N PHE A 112 19.81 15.16 5.06
CA PHE A 112 20.79 14.38 5.83
C PHE A 112 22.20 14.40 5.20
N SER A 113 22.42 15.18 4.14
CA SER A 113 23.73 15.27 3.50
C SER A 113 24.79 15.86 4.45
N ALA A 114 26.07 15.72 4.11
CA ALA A 114 27.16 16.35 4.87
C ALA A 114 26.88 17.85 5.08
N GLY A 115 27.15 18.35 6.28
CA GLY A 115 26.89 19.76 6.67
C GLY A 115 25.45 20.04 7.14
N SER A 116 24.50 19.10 7.02
CA SER A 116 23.11 19.28 7.49
C SER A 116 22.94 19.24 9.02
N GLY A 117 23.93 18.73 9.76
CA GLY A 117 23.80 18.41 11.18
C GLY A 117 23.07 17.09 11.49
N PHE A 118 22.53 16.41 10.47
CA PHE A 118 21.82 15.13 10.58
C PHE A 118 22.46 14.01 9.73
N SER A 119 23.68 14.22 9.26
CA SER A 119 24.39 13.23 8.45
C SER A 119 24.71 11.95 9.22
N VAL A 120 25.05 10.90 8.48
CA VAL A 120 25.58 9.67 9.06
C VAL A 120 26.78 10.01 9.94
N GLY A 121 26.83 9.46 11.16
CA GLY A 121 27.88 9.75 12.13
C GLY A 121 27.76 11.09 12.89
N SER A 122 26.68 11.86 12.71
CA SER A 122 26.43 13.12 13.43
C SER A 122 26.09 12.96 14.93
N GLY A 123 26.10 11.73 15.46
CA GLY A 123 25.64 11.42 16.82
C GLY A 123 24.11 11.46 17.01
N LYS A 124 23.35 11.84 15.97
CA LYS A 124 21.87 11.85 15.98
C LYS A 124 21.23 10.51 15.60
N ASN A 125 22.05 9.51 15.22
CA ASN A 125 21.63 8.15 14.87
C ASN A 125 20.48 8.07 13.84
N MET A 126 20.39 9.05 12.96
CA MET A 126 19.27 9.17 12.03
C MET A 126 19.18 8.01 11.02
N SER A 127 20.31 7.41 10.65
CA SER A 127 20.31 6.19 9.81
C SER A 127 19.52 5.06 10.45
N THR A 128 19.65 4.84 11.75
CA THR A 128 18.91 3.78 12.47
C THR A 128 17.41 4.08 12.56
N VAL A 129 17.04 5.36 12.68
CA VAL A 129 15.63 5.78 12.66
C VAL A 129 15.04 5.47 11.28
N LEU A 130 15.72 5.90 10.21
CA LEU A 130 15.27 5.65 8.84
C LEU A 130 15.22 4.16 8.51
N GLU A 131 16.20 3.36 8.91
CA GLU A 131 16.20 1.90 8.72
C GLU A 131 14.99 1.23 9.37
N ASN A 132 14.48 1.77 10.49
CA ASN A 132 13.31 1.24 11.18
C ASN A 132 11.99 1.79 10.63
N SER A 133 11.98 2.98 10.03
CA SER A 133 10.75 3.64 9.57
C SER A 133 10.46 3.45 8.09
N ILE A 134 11.48 3.28 7.24
CA ILE A 134 11.31 3.23 5.79
C ILE A 134 12.06 2.06 5.14
N ILE A 135 11.61 1.70 3.94
CA ILE A 135 12.34 0.86 3.00
C ILE A 135 12.34 1.54 1.64
N LEU A 136 13.51 1.57 1.01
CA LEU A 136 13.71 2.14 -0.31
C LEU A 136 13.75 1.01 -1.35
N VAL A 137 12.87 1.10 -2.35
CA VAL A 137 12.79 0.15 -3.46
C VAL A 137 13.03 0.92 -4.75
N SER A 138 14.07 0.56 -5.50
CA SER A 138 14.43 1.29 -6.73
C SER A 138 13.55 0.91 -7.92
N THR A 139 13.35 -0.39 -8.16
CA THR A 139 12.45 -0.92 -9.22
C THR A 139 11.77 -2.21 -8.77
N MET A 140 10.64 -2.56 -9.41
CA MET A 140 9.87 -3.78 -9.11
C MET A 140 10.46 -5.03 -9.75
N THR A 141 11.72 -5.31 -9.44
CA THR A 141 12.43 -6.54 -9.84
C THR A 141 12.69 -7.42 -8.62
N ALA A 142 12.92 -8.71 -8.82
CA ALA A 142 13.25 -9.62 -7.72
C ALA A 142 14.48 -9.18 -6.91
N ALA A 143 15.47 -8.55 -7.55
CA ALA A 143 16.67 -8.05 -6.88
C ALA A 143 16.40 -6.85 -5.96
N ASN A 144 15.48 -5.97 -6.37
CA ASN A 144 15.29 -4.67 -5.70
C ASN A 144 14.06 -4.64 -4.79
N ALA A 145 13.00 -5.37 -5.15
CA ALA A 145 11.73 -5.40 -4.43
C ALA A 145 11.47 -6.74 -3.72
N GLY A 146 12.31 -7.76 -3.95
CA GLY A 146 12.09 -9.11 -3.43
C GLY A 146 12.16 -9.24 -1.91
N SER A 147 12.65 -8.24 -1.17
CA SER A 147 12.59 -8.20 0.30
C SER A 147 11.25 -7.67 0.84
N VAL A 148 10.37 -7.17 -0.03
CA VAL A 148 9.11 -6.51 0.36
C VAL A 148 7.93 -7.12 -0.37
N TYR A 149 8.08 -7.43 -1.66
CA TYR A 149 7.02 -7.90 -2.53
C TYR A 149 7.29 -9.30 -3.10
N ASN A 150 6.22 -10.01 -3.43
CA ASN A 150 6.26 -11.30 -4.12
C ASN A 150 6.46 -11.11 -5.63
N VAL A 151 7.70 -10.81 -6.04
CA VAL A 151 8.06 -10.50 -7.44
C VAL A 151 9.04 -11.51 -8.08
N SER A 152 9.22 -12.67 -7.46
CA SER A 152 10.09 -13.73 -7.99
C SER A 152 9.53 -14.35 -9.27
N ALA A 153 10.38 -15.00 -10.06
CA ALA A 153 9.91 -15.82 -11.18
C ALA A 153 8.87 -16.86 -10.70
N GLY A 154 7.79 -17.04 -11.47
CA GLY A 154 6.69 -17.94 -11.12
C GLY A 154 5.64 -17.38 -10.15
N SER A 155 5.84 -16.18 -9.58
CA SER A 155 4.87 -15.53 -8.67
C SER A 155 3.60 -15.03 -9.37
N GLY A 156 3.61 -14.90 -10.70
CA GLY A 156 2.59 -14.18 -11.46
C GLY A 156 2.74 -12.65 -11.44
N PHE A 157 3.65 -12.10 -10.62
CA PHE A 157 3.91 -10.66 -10.48
C PHE A 157 5.36 -10.26 -10.79
N SER A 158 6.13 -11.15 -11.42
CA SER A 158 7.51 -10.84 -11.80
C SER A 158 7.58 -9.66 -12.76
N SER A 159 8.74 -8.98 -12.82
CA SER A 159 8.99 -7.93 -13.80
C SER A 159 8.65 -8.41 -15.22
N GLY A 160 7.85 -7.65 -15.96
CA GLY A 160 7.41 -7.99 -17.32
C GLY A 160 6.22 -8.96 -17.41
N SER A 161 5.65 -9.40 -16.28
CA SER A 161 4.45 -10.28 -16.25
C SER A 161 3.15 -9.58 -16.68
N GLY A 162 3.15 -8.25 -16.81
CA GLY A 162 1.93 -7.44 -16.96
C GLY A 162 1.21 -7.17 -15.64
N ASN A 163 1.54 -7.88 -14.55
CA ASN A 163 0.84 -7.76 -13.26
C ASN A 163 1.74 -7.27 -12.12
N SER A 164 2.97 -6.83 -12.40
CA SER A 164 3.94 -6.44 -11.36
C SER A 164 3.47 -5.27 -10.48
N GLN A 165 2.54 -4.45 -10.97
CA GLN A 165 1.91 -3.37 -10.19
C GLN A 165 0.97 -3.87 -9.08
N TYR A 166 0.54 -5.13 -9.16
CA TYR A 166 -0.34 -5.80 -8.19
C TYR A 166 0.41 -6.79 -7.30
N ALA A 167 1.75 -6.72 -7.29
CA ALA A 167 2.56 -7.62 -6.48
C ALA A 167 2.19 -7.48 -4.99
N THR A 168 1.86 -8.61 -4.35
CA THR A 168 1.47 -8.64 -2.95
C THR A 168 2.67 -8.42 -2.02
N LEU A 169 2.42 -7.82 -0.86
CA LEU A 169 3.41 -7.69 0.21
C LEU A 169 3.78 -9.08 0.74
N LYS A 170 5.04 -9.25 1.09
CA LYS A 170 5.50 -10.39 1.90
C LYS A 170 4.96 -10.24 3.30
N THR A 171 4.27 -11.25 3.80
CA THR A 171 3.66 -11.27 5.14
C THR A 171 4.32 -12.25 6.09
N SER A 172 5.26 -13.06 5.59
CA SER A 172 5.94 -14.13 6.32
C SER A 172 7.47 -14.01 6.17
N THR A 173 8.16 -15.07 5.75
CA THR A 173 9.62 -15.04 5.56
C THR A 173 10.07 -13.92 4.63
N GLY A 174 10.96 -13.06 5.13
CA GLY A 174 11.44 -11.89 4.38
C GLY A 174 10.41 -10.77 4.28
N ASN A 175 9.53 -10.61 5.26
CA ASN A 175 8.64 -9.45 5.42
C ASN A 175 9.41 -8.23 5.95
N ALA A 176 10.27 -7.63 5.12
CA ALA A 176 11.08 -6.49 5.58
C ALA A 176 10.21 -5.27 5.92
N ALA A 177 9.09 -5.08 5.21
CA ALA A 177 8.16 -3.97 5.44
C ALA A 177 7.29 -4.13 6.71
N GLY A 178 7.33 -5.28 7.37
CA GLY A 178 6.56 -5.53 8.59
C GLY A 178 5.04 -5.56 8.39
N ALA A 179 4.57 -5.99 7.22
CA ALA A 179 3.14 -6.14 6.93
C ALA A 179 2.53 -7.19 7.87
N ALA A 180 1.58 -6.77 8.70
CA ALA A 180 0.94 -7.62 9.71
C ALA A 180 -0.55 -7.78 9.43
N SER A 181 -1.10 -8.90 9.89
CA SER A 181 -2.55 -9.15 9.82
C SER A 181 -3.28 -8.32 10.87
N GLU A 182 -4.50 -7.91 10.53
CA GLU A 182 -5.34 -7.07 11.38
C GLU A 182 -6.34 -7.90 12.18
N THR A 183 -6.84 -7.31 13.27
CA THR A 183 -7.82 -8.01 14.13
C THR A 183 -9.09 -8.34 13.36
N ALA A 184 -9.70 -9.47 13.69
CA ALA A 184 -10.81 -10.02 12.93
C ALA A 184 -12.04 -9.11 12.85
N GLY A 185 -12.65 -9.07 11.67
CA GLY A 185 -13.97 -8.50 11.39
C GLY A 185 -14.20 -7.07 11.90
N VAL A 186 -15.24 -6.88 12.71
CA VAL A 186 -15.76 -5.57 13.13
C VAL A 186 -15.06 -4.96 14.35
N THR A 187 -13.94 -5.53 14.78
CA THR A 187 -13.21 -5.07 15.98
C THR A 187 -12.36 -3.82 15.74
N THR A 188 -12.20 -3.43 14.48
CA THR A 188 -11.50 -2.20 14.06
C THR A 188 -12.47 -1.32 13.28
N LEU A 189 -12.22 0.00 13.27
CA LEU A 189 -13.07 0.94 12.51
C LEU A 189 -13.15 0.57 11.02
N LYS A 190 -12.00 0.32 10.40
CA LYS A 190 -11.91 -0.04 8.97
C LYS A 190 -12.53 -1.41 8.69
N GLY A 191 -12.34 -2.38 9.59
CA GLY A 191 -12.98 -3.69 9.47
C GLY A 191 -14.51 -3.59 9.59
N ALA A 192 -15.02 -2.78 10.50
CA ALA A 192 -16.46 -2.54 10.61
C ALA A 192 -17.05 -1.89 9.36
N MET A 193 -16.36 -0.87 8.79
CA MET A 193 -16.78 -0.24 7.54
C MET A 193 -16.79 -1.23 6.37
N ALA A 194 -15.73 -2.03 6.21
CA ALA A 194 -15.66 -3.05 5.16
C ALA A 194 -16.77 -4.12 5.30
N VAL A 195 -17.07 -4.55 6.54
CA VAL A 195 -18.14 -5.53 6.79
C VAL A 195 -19.53 -4.96 6.42
N MET A 196 -19.75 -3.65 6.54
CA MET A 196 -21.01 -3.03 6.08
C MET A 196 -21.21 -3.22 4.58
N ASP A 197 -20.20 -2.92 3.76
CA ASP A 197 -20.26 -3.07 2.30
C ASP A 197 -20.42 -4.55 1.90
N ILE A 198 -19.75 -5.46 2.62
CA ILE A 198 -19.87 -6.91 2.39
C ILE A 198 -21.27 -7.40 2.76
N ALA A 199 -21.86 -6.89 3.84
CA ALA A 199 -23.22 -7.23 4.24
C ALA A 199 -24.25 -6.70 3.23
N GLU A 200 -24.09 -5.48 2.74
CA GLU A 200 -24.93 -4.90 1.67
C GLU A 200 -24.86 -5.75 0.39
N THR A 201 -23.65 -6.18 0.01
CA THR A 201 -23.43 -7.09 -1.12
C THR A 201 -24.18 -8.41 -0.92
N ALA A 202 -24.10 -9.00 0.28
CA ALA A 202 -24.80 -10.25 0.60
C ALA A 202 -26.32 -10.11 0.56
N ILE A 203 -26.87 -8.99 1.04
CA ILE A 203 -28.30 -8.68 0.96
C ILE A 203 -28.74 -8.59 -0.50
N THR A 204 -28.01 -7.83 -1.33
CA THR A 204 -28.31 -7.68 -2.76
C THR A 204 -28.34 -9.03 -3.49
N ASN A 205 -27.36 -9.90 -3.22
CA ASN A 205 -27.31 -11.24 -3.82
C ASN A 205 -28.52 -12.11 -3.39
N LEU A 206 -28.92 -12.04 -2.11
CA LEU A 206 -30.08 -12.79 -1.61
C LEU A 206 -31.39 -12.25 -2.20
N ASP A 207 -31.52 -10.95 -2.38
CA ASP A 207 -32.71 -10.35 -2.97
C ASP A 207 -32.85 -10.72 -4.46
N GLN A 208 -31.74 -10.78 -5.20
CA GLN A 208 -31.75 -11.30 -6.57
C GLN A 208 -32.23 -12.76 -6.62
N ILE A 209 -31.68 -13.62 -5.76
CA ILE A 209 -32.09 -15.04 -5.69
C ILE A 209 -33.59 -15.15 -5.33
N ARG A 210 -34.08 -14.33 -4.39
CA ARG A 210 -35.50 -14.30 -4.04
C ARG A 210 -36.37 -13.85 -5.20
N ALA A 211 -35.94 -12.85 -5.97
CA ALA A 211 -36.64 -12.40 -7.15
C ALA A 211 -36.70 -13.50 -8.24
N ASP A 212 -35.59 -14.19 -8.47
CA ASP A 212 -35.53 -15.31 -9.43
C ASP A 212 -36.48 -16.45 -9.00
N ILE A 213 -36.47 -16.83 -7.72
CA ILE A 213 -37.41 -17.84 -7.18
C ILE A 213 -38.86 -17.38 -7.35
N GLY A 214 -39.18 -16.12 -7.02
CA GLY A 214 -40.52 -15.56 -7.22
C GLY A 214 -40.96 -15.55 -8.69
N SER A 215 -40.03 -15.30 -9.61
CA SER A 215 -40.30 -15.31 -11.05
C SER A 215 -40.66 -16.72 -11.56
N VAL A 216 -40.00 -17.75 -11.04
CA VAL A 216 -40.29 -19.16 -11.39
C VAL A 216 -41.59 -19.63 -10.75
N GLN A 217 -41.88 -19.22 -9.51
CA GLN A 217 -43.14 -19.56 -8.85
C GLN A 217 -44.39 -19.01 -9.55
N ASN A 218 -44.22 -17.92 -10.30
CA ASN A 218 -45.30 -17.28 -11.07
C ASN A 218 -45.46 -17.84 -12.50
N GLN A 219 -44.57 -18.73 -12.95
CA GLN A 219 -44.68 -19.44 -14.24
C GLN A 219 -45.53 -20.69 -14.10
#